data_AF-A0A1J9PRZ5-F1
#
_entry.id   AF-A0A1J9PRZ5-F1
#
_cell.length_a   1.000
_cell.length_b   1.000
_cell.length_c   1.000
_cell.angle_alpha   90.00
_cell.angle_beta   90.00
_cell.angle_gamma   90.00
#
_symmetry.space_group_name_H-M   'P 1'
#
loop_
_entity.id
_entity.type
_entity.pdbx_description
1 polymer ?
#
loop_
_entity_poly.entity_id
_entity_poly.type
_entity_poly.pdbx_seq_one_letter_code
_entity_poly.pdbx_strand_id
1 'polypeptide(L)'
;MPRDAPTISQVWDASDHLHTNTVGPIIVAQKLLRLTNVSFGTIAFMSSDSGSTQRFLDFEDGFGAYAASKAALNQAVRHMTEELKRKGRKTIILALHPGEVAT
;
A
#
# COMPACT_ATOMS: atom_id res chain seq x y z
N MET A 1 8.63 17.02 35.60
CA MET A 1 8.86 17.64 34.28
C MET A 1 8.01 16.89 33.28
N PRO A 2 7.02 17.51 32.61
CA PRO A 2 6.34 16.86 31.49
C PRO A 2 7.37 16.66 30.38
N ARG A 3 7.44 15.46 29.81
CA ARG A 3 8.21 15.22 28.57
C ARG A 3 7.45 15.92 27.44
N ASP A 4 8.13 16.74 26.67
CA ASP A 4 7.55 17.46 25.54
C ASP A 4 6.80 16.47 24.63
N ALA A 5 5.50 16.72 24.42
CA ALA A 5 4.72 15.95 23.48
C ALA A 5 5.36 16.10 22.08
N PRO A 6 5.57 15.00 21.33
CA PRO A 6 6.15 15.10 20.00
C PRO A 6 5.33 16.06 19.14
N THR A 7 6.04 17.00 18.50
CA THR A 7 5.41 17.95 17.57
C THR A 7 4.84 17.19 16.37
N ILE A 8 3.76 17.70 15.76
CA ILE A 8 3.13 17.09 14.57
C ILE A 8 4.18 16.66 13.53
N SER A 9 5.24 17.43 13.30
CA SER A 9 6.29 17.10 12.32
C SER A 9 7.13 15.86 12.65
N GLN A 10 7.23 15.44 13.91
CA GLN A 10 7.99 14.25 14.33
C GLN A 10 7.18 12.95 14.20
N VAL A 11 5.87 13.05 13.95
CA VAL A 11 4.91 11.92 13.92
C VAL A 11 4.74 11.32 12.52
N TRP A 12 5.29 11.96 11.47
CA TRP A 12 5.09 11.55 10.07
C TRP A 12 6.42 11.43 9.33
N ASP A 13 7.17 10.34 9.51
CA ASP A 13 8.12 9.95 8.47
C ASP A 13 7.36 9.34 7.29
N ALA A 14 6.66 10.20 6.55
CA ALA A 14 5.87 9.82 5.40
C ALA A 14 6.75 9.21 4.29
N SER A 15 8.03 9.60 4.21
CA SER A 15 8.94 9.10 3.19
C SER A 15 9.19 7.61 3.38
N ASP A 16 9.54 7.19 4.59
CA ASP A 16 9.84 5.80 4.91
C ASP A 16 8.62 4.90 4.74
N HIS A 17 7.44 5.36 5.20
CA HIS A 17 6.18 4.64 5.01
C HIS A 17 5.83 4.49 3.52
N LEU A 18 5.92 5.54 2.72
CA LEU A 18 5.63 5.48 1.28
C LEU A 18 6.64 4.61 0.53
N HIS A 19 7.93 4.72 0.85
CA HIS A 19 8.95 3.90 0.21
C HIS A 19 8.71 2.41 0.47
N THR A 20 8.49 2.05 1.74
CA THR A 20 8.35 0.65 2.15
C THR A 20 7.01 0.06 1.73
N ASN A 21 5.91 0.78 1.96
CA ASN A 21 4.56 0.21 1.78
C ASN A 21 3.99 0.44 0.38
N THR A 22 4.51 1.39 -0.40
CA THR A 22 3.93 1.77 -1.70
C THR A 22 4.94 1.58 -2.83
N VAL A 23 6.03 2.35 -2.81
CA VAL A 23 6.96 2.46 -3.95
C VAL A 23 7.68 1.13 -4.19
N GLY A 24 8.26 0.54 -3.15
CA GLY A 24 8.96 -0.74 -3.24
C GLY A 24 8.10 -1.85 -3.86
N PRO A 25 6.92 -2.16 -3.28
CA PRO A 25 6.00 -3.16 -3.83
C PRO A 25 5.60 -2.91 -5.29
N ILE A 26 5.32 -1.65 -5.67
CA ILE A 26 4.95 -1.30 -7.05
C ILE A 26 6.11 -1.56 -8.01
N ILE A 27 7.34 -1.12 -7.67
CA ILE A 27 8.52 -1.34 -8.52
C ILE A 27 8.79 -2.83 -8.70
N VAL A 28 8.69 -3.63 -7.63
CA VAL A 28 8.86 -5.09 -7.71
C VAL A 28 7.83 -5.68 -8.66
N ALA A 29 6.54 -5.38 -8.49
CA ALA A 29 5.50 -5.89 -9.37
C ALA A 29 5.69 -5.47 -10.83
N GLN A 30 6.09 -4.22 -11.09
CA GLN A 30 6.42 -3.76 -12.44
C GLN A 30 7.57 -4.56 -13.07
N LYS A 31 8.62 -4.87 -12.31
CA LYS A 31 9.74 -5.69 -12.79
C LYS A 31 9.29 -7.12 -13.08
N LEU A 32 8.51 -7.73 -12.19
CA LEU A 32 7.96 -9.07 -12.39
C LEU A 32 7.08 -9.14 -13.64
N LEU A 33 6.17 -8.17 -13.83
CA LEU A 33 5.25 -8.13 -14.96
C LEU A 33 5.93 -7.89 -16.32
N ARG A 34 7.16 -7.38 -16.33
CA ARG A 34 7.98 -7.20 -17.53
C ARG A 34 8.75 -8.46 -17.95
N LEU A 35 8.83 -9.48 -17.09
CA LEU A 35 9.43 -10.75 -17.47
C LEU A 35 8.60 -11.42 -18.56
N THR A 36 9.26 -11.85 -19.64
CA THR A 36 8.63 -12.45 -20.82
C THR A 36 8.60 -13.97 -20.76
N ASN A 37 9.51 -14.57 -20.00
CA ASN A 37 9.68 -16.01 -19.82
C ASN A 37 8.96 -16.55 -18.56
N VAL A 38 8.32 -15.68 -17.78
CA VAL A 38 7.59 -16.06 -16.56
C VAL A 38 6.17 -15.49 -16.63
N SER A 39 5.18 -16.34 -16.35
CA SER A 39 3.79 -15.93 -16.20
C SER A 39 3.40 -15.99 -14.73
N PHE A 40 2.92 -14.87 -14.19
CA PHE A 40 2.40 -14.81 -12.83
C PHE A 40 0.89 -14.92 -12.87
N GLY A 41 0.34 -15.95 -12.22
CA GLY A 41 -1.10 -16.12 -12.07
C GLY A 41 -1.71 -15.02 -11.22
N THR A 42 -1.14 -14.80 -10.04
CA THR A 42 -1.59 -13.78 -9.08
C THR A 42 -0.39 -13.04 -8.50
N ILE A 43 -0.52 -11.72 -8.35
CA ILE A 43 0.36 -10.88 -7.55
C ILE A 43 -0.49 -10.29 -6.41
N ALA A 44 -0.15 -10.65 -5.18
CA ALA A 44 -0.84 -10.16 -3.99
C ALA A 44 -0.07 -9.01 -3.35
N PHE A 45 -0.80 -7.98 -2.93
CA PHE A 45 -0.29 -6.81 -2.22
C PHE A 45 -0.91 -6.75 -0.83
N MET A 46 -0.04 -6.68 0.18
CA MET A 46 -0.45 -6.52 1.58
C MET A 46 -0.71 -5.04 1.88
N SER A 47 -1.99 -4.68 1.91
CA SER A 47 -2.46 -3.36 2.32
C SER A 47 -2.95 -3.38 3.78
N SER A 48 -3.89 -2.51 4.17
CA SER A 48 -4.51 -2.40 5.49
C SER A 48 -5.90 -1.78 5.35
N ASP A 49 -6.81 -2.05 6.28
CA ASP A 49 -8.08 -1.33 6.41
C ASP A 49 -7.89 0.16 6.73
N SER A 50 -6.83 0.54 7.45
CA SER A 50 -6.37 1.94 7.63
C SER A 50 -6.14 2.67 6.30
N GLY A 51 -5.87 1.94 5.21
CA GLY A 51 -5.73 2.51 3.85
C GLY A 51 -7.05 2.77 3.13
N SER A 52 -8.19 2.58 3.78
CA SER A 52 -9.51 2.79 3.21
C SER A 52 -9.84 4.27 3.08
N THR A 53 -10.17 4.71 1.87
CA THR A 53 -10.66 6.08 1.62
C THR A 53 -12.17 6.22 1.81
N GLN A 54 -12.89 5.11 2.01
CA GLN A 54 -14.35 5.09 2.21
C GLN A 54 -14.75 4.85 3.66
N ARG A 55 -13.86 4.26 4.46
CA ARG A 55 -14.07 3.98 5.89
C ARG A 55 -12.87 4.53 6.66
N PHE A 56 -12.97 5.80 7.03
CA PHE A 56 -11.97 6.45 7.87
C PHE A 56 -12.06 5.92 9.30
N LEU A 57 -10.91 5.65 9.93
CA LEU A 57 -10.79 5.13 11.29
C LEU A 57 -10.23 6.25 12.18
N ASP A 58 -11.12 7.05 12.76
CA ASP A 58 -10.78 8.23 13.56
C ASP A 58 -10.10 7.91 14.89
N PHE A 59 -10.12 6.65 15.32
CA PHE A 59 -9.46 6.15 16.52
C PHE A 59 -7.98 5.79 16.31
N GLU A 60 -7.47 5.76 15.08
CA GLU A 60 -6.08 5.43 14.77
C GLU A 60 -5.13 6.65 14.92
N ASP A 61 -4.71 6.96 16.14
CA ASP A 61 -3.75 8.04 16.39
C ASP A 61 -2.31 7.64 15.99
N GLY A 62 -1.57 8.56 15.36
CA GLY A 62 -0.19 8.34 14.91
C GLY A 62 -0.02 7.47 13.65
N PHE A 63 -1.10 6.96 13.04
CA PHE A 63 -1.02 6.06 11.88
C PHE A 63 -1.17 6.75 10.53
N GLY A 64 -1.39 8.06 10.46
CA GLY A 64 -1.85 8.61 9.19
C GLY A 64 -0.82 8.54 8.05
N ALA A 65 0.49 8.52 8.32
CA ALA A 65 1.52 8.28 7.28
C ALA A 65 1.45 6.83 6.75
N TYR A 66 1.26 5.88 7.66
CA TYR A 66 0.99 4.48 7.33
C TYR A 66 -0.32 4.35 6.51
N ALA A 67 -1.43 4.89 7.00
CA ALA A 67 -2.73 4.92 6.32
C ALA A 67 -2.63 5.53 4.91
N ALA A 68 -1.97 6.69 4.77
CA ALA A 68 -1.73 7.33 3.49
C ALA A 68 -0.92 6.44 2.53
N SER A 69 0.13 5.77 3.01
CA SER A 69 0.91 4.84 2.20
C SER A 69 0.09 3.62 1.72
N LYS A 70 -0.80 3.09 2.57
CA LYS A 70 -1.70 1.98 2.23
C LYS A 70 -2.78 2.42 1.25
N ALA A 71 -3.33 3.63 1.40
CA ALA A 71 -4.25 4.23 0.43
C ALA A 71 -3.57 4.47 -0.93
N ALA A 72 -2.33 4.96 -0.95
CA ALA A 72 -1.55 5.13 -2.17
C ALA A 72 -1.28 3.79 -2.87
N LEU A 73 -0.95 2.74 -2.11
CA LEU A 73 -0.81 1.38 -2.64
C LEU A 73 -2.12 0.90 -3.28
N ASN A 74 -3.25 1.07 -2.59
CA ASN A 74 -4.59 0.69 -3.07
C ASN A 74 -4.93 1.36 -4.41
N GLN A 75 -4.61 2.64 -4.55
CA GLN A 75 -4.87 3.36 -5.80
C GLN A 75 -3.94 2.87 -6.93
N ALA A 76 -2.66 2.66 -6.63
CA ALA A 76 -1.70 2.18 -7.62
C ALA A 76 -2.07 0.80 -8.17
N VAL A 77 -2.46 -0.15 -7.31
CA VAL A 77 -2.83 -1.50 -7.74
C VAL A 77 -4.11 -1.51 -8.58
N ARG A 78 -5.07 -0.59 -8.32
CA ARG A 78 -6.25 -0.41 -9.18
C ARG A 78 -5.86 0.02 -10.61
N HIS A 79 -4.97 1.01 -10.73
CA HIS A 79 -4.47 1.43 -12.05
C HIS A 79 -3.66 0.33 -12.74
N MET A 80 -2.85 -0.42 -11.98
CA MET A 80 -2.10 -1.56 -12.51
C MET A 80 -3.02 -2.63 -13.09
N THR A 81 -4.11 -2.98 -12.40
CA THR A 81 -5.13 -3.91 -12.91
C THR A 81 -5.71 -3.45 -14.24
N GLU A 82 -6.11 -2.19 -14.35
CA GLU A 82 -6.67 -1.64 -15.60
C GLU A 82 -5.62 -1.58 -16.72
N GLU A 83 -4.35 -1.35 -16.41
CA GLU A 83 -3.26 -1.45 -17.39
C GLU A 83 -3.06 -2.87 -17.91
N LEU A 84 -3.06 -3.86 -17.01
CA LEU A 84 -2.94 -5.27 -17.38
C LEU A 84 -4.11 -5.74 -18.25
N LYS A 85 -5.33 -5.32 -17.89
CA LYS A 85 -6.54 -5.58 -18.68
C LYS A 85 -6.43 -5.02 -20.09
N ARG A 86 -6.00 -3.75 -20.25
CA ARG A 86 -5.79 -3.12 -21.58
C ARG A 86 -4.72 -3.85 -22.40
N LYS A 87 -3.71 -4.43 -21.75
CA LYS A 87 -2.65 -5.23 -22.38
C LYS A 87 -3.03 -6.69 -22.63
N GLY A 88 -4.27 -7.11 -22.32
CA GLY A 88 -4.71 -8.50 -22.47
C GLY A 88 -3.98 -9.48 -21.55
N ARG A 89 -3.38 -9.02 -20.45
CA ARG A 89 -2.67 -9.87 -19.48
C ARG A 89 -3.69 -10.51 -18.54
N LYS A 90 -3.49 -11.80 -18.24
CA LYS A 90 -4.38 -12.60 -17.36
C LYS A 90 -3.96 -12.63 -15.89
N THR A 91 -2.93 -11.87 -15.51
CA THR A 91 -2.46 -11.82 -14.12
C THR A 91 -3.50 -11.16 -13.22
N ILE A 92 -3.84 -11.82 -12.12
CA ILE A 92 -4.72 -11.32 -11.07
C ILE A 92 -3.92 -10.40 -10.16
N ILE A 93 -4.44 -9.21 -9.88
CA ILE A 93 -3.93 -8.32 -8.85
C ILE A 93 -4.85 -8.42 -7.64
N LEU A 94 -4.34 -8.89 -6.52
CA LEU A 94 -5.08 -9.05 -5.27
C LEU A 94 -4.57 -8.04 -4.24
N ALA A 95 -5.45 -7.20 -3.71
CA ALA A 95 -5.14 -6.33 -2.58
C ALA A 95 -5.80 -6.90 -1.31
N LEU A 96 -5.00 -7.12 -0.27
CA LEU A 96 -5.47 -7.63 1.02
C LEU A 96 -5.57 -6.47 2.02
N HIS A 97 -6.73 -6.31 2.67
CA HIS A 97 -7.02 -5.23 3.63
C HIS A 97 -7.39 -5.80 5.00
N PRO A 98 -6.45 -6.43 5.73
CA PRO A 98 -6.72 -6.86 7.10
C PRO A 98 -6.87 -5.65 8.03
N GLY A 99 -7.62 -5.85 9.11
CA GLY A 99 -7.53 -5.00 10.29
C GLY A 99 -6.38 -5.42 11.20
N GLU A 100 -6.47 -5.10 12.49
CA GLU A 100 -5.46 -5.51 13.47
C GLU A 100 -5.37 -7.05 13.56
N VAL A 101 -4.15 -7.57 13.49
CA VAL A 101 -3.83 -9.00 13.56
C VAL A 101 -2.68 -9.18 14.55
N ALA A 102 -2.74 -10.22 15.39
CA ALA A 102 -1.62 -10.62 16.23
C ALA A 102 -0.51 -11.25 15.36
N THR A 103 0.54 -10.48 15.07
CA THR A 103 1.71 -10.86 14.25
C THR A 103 2.95 -11.08 15.07
#